data_AF-A0A177QDW3-F1
#
_entry.id   AF-A0A177QDW3-F1
#
_cell.length_a   1.000
_cell.length_b   1.000
_cell.length_c   1.000
_cell.angle_alpha   90.00
_cell.angle_beta   90.00
_cell.angle_gamma   90.00
#
_symmetry.space_group_name_H-M   'P 1'
#
loop_
_entity.id
_entity.type
_entity.pdbx_description
1 polymer ?
#
loop_
_entity_poly.entity_id
_entity_poly.type
_entity_poly.pdbx_seq_one_letter_code
_entity_poly.pdbx_strand_id
1 'polypeptide(L)'
;MLDTIQSLIAWTPMGLPAFLFVITLVVFFHELGHFLAARYYGVKVLVFSVGFGKEIFGWNDKHGTRWKLSWLPVGGYVKFAGDADASSRPDNEAAERMTAAEKAQTLTYKPVGQRAVVAAAGPFANFALAIVLLTGLFMYTGHSVMSPIIGQVTKGSPAAEAGIMPGDRVTSIDRTKITDFQQLPAIISLSGGESLAIGLNRQGRDLTVNVTPKLMKTVDVLGNPTSQMVIGVRPDPKAPVTREQYGPVGAFSAACSETWNIIHSTIVGVSQMITGRASADQLRGPVGIANMTRQVADFGFLPLLNLVAILSVSIGLVNLFPIPLLDGGHLLYYAVEAVLGRPLGERAQDVGFRLGLVFVLGLMLLTTWNDLVRLNLF
;
A
#
# COMPACT_ATOMS: atom_id res chain seq x y z
N MET A 1 19.40 16.93 20.68
CA MET A 1 20.27 16.37 19.62
C MET A 1 20.59 14.90 19.87
N LEU A 2 21.09 14.51 21.06
CA LEU A 2 21.26 13.10 21.43
C LEU A 2 19.92 12.34 21.58
N ASP A 3 18.89 12.95 22.19
CA ASP A 3 17.55 12.33 22.25
C ASP A 3 16.88 12.20 20.87
N THR A 4 17.21 13.13 19.97
CA THR A 4 16.73 13.15 18.57
C THR A 4 17.40 12.06 17.74
N ILE A 5 18.68 11.77 18.00
CA ILE A 5 19.41 10.64 17.40
C ILE A 5 18.95 9.31 18.00
N GLN A 6 18.62 9.25 19.29
CA GLN A 6 17.97 8.08 19.90
C GLN A 6 16.57 7.81 19.33
N SER A 7 15.85 8.86 18.87
CA SER A 7 14.59 8.70 18.13
C SER A 7 14.77 8.32 16.65
N LEU A 8 15.99 8.43 16.11
CA LEU A 8 16.23 8.31 14.66
C LEU A 8 16.49 6.91 14.13
N ILE A 9 16.59 5.91 15.00
CA ILE A 9 16.75 4.55 14.51
C ILE A 9 15.93 3.61 15.40
N ALA A 10 15.34 2.62 14.76
CA ALA A 10 14.42 1.59 15.23
C ALA A 10 14.91 0.69 16.40
N TRP A 11 15.63 1.20 17.40
CA TRP A 11 16.27 0.40 18.46
C TRP A 11 15.48 0.26 19.76
N THR A 12 14.16 0.49 19.77
CA THR A 12 13.39 -0.26 20.78
C THR A 12 13.60 -1.75 20.48
N PRO A 13 13.73 -2.64 21.48
CA PRO A 13 13.91 -4.08 21.23
C PRO A 13 12.87 -4.67 20.27
N MET A 14 11.75 -3.98 20.05
CA MET A 14 10.65 -4.38 19.18
C MET A 14 10.60 -3.65 17.83
N GLY A 15 11.18 -2.45 17.68
CA GLY A 15 11.00 -1.59 16.50
C GLY A 15 11.64 -2.13 15.22
N LEU A 16 12.95 -2.35 15.23
CA LEU A 16 13.69 -2.87 14.08
C LEU A 16 13.22 -4.29 13.73
N PRO A 17 13.04 -5.22 14.69
CA PRO A 17 12.47 -6.53 14.38
C PRO A 17 11.09 -6.45 13.74
N ALA A 18 10.20 -5.58 14.24
CA ALA A 18 8.88 -5.39 13.64
C ALA A 18 8.96 -4.82 12.22
N PHE A 19 9.82 -3.82 11.99
CA PHE A 19 10.03 -3.27 10.64
C PHE A 19 10.56 -4.32 9.66
N LEU A 20 11.58 -5.07 10.07
CA LEU A 20 12.13 -6.16 9.26
C LEU A 20 11.09 -7.24 8.99
N PHE A 21 10.29 -7.62 10.00
CA PHE A 21 9.19 -8.57 9.84
C PHE A 21 8.19 -8.10 8.79
N VAL A 22 7.72 -6.85 8.90
CA VAL A 22 6.72 -6.28 7.98
C VAL A 22 7.25 -6.26 6.54
N ILE A 23 8.43 -5.68 6.30
CA ILE A 23 8.99 -5.56 4.95
C ILE A 23 9.30 -6.94 4.37
N THR A 24 9.93 -7.82 5.15
CA THR A 24 10.26 -9.18 4.71
C THR A 24 9.01 -9.93 4.29
N LEU A 25 7.93 -9.86 5.07
CA LEU A 25 6.70 -10.58 4.77
C LEU A 25 6.04 -10.06 3.49
N VAL A 26 5.90 -8.74 3.34
CA VAL A 26 5.29 -8.15 2.13
C VAL A 26 6.11 -8.47 0.88
N VAL A 27 7.42 -8.25 0.93
CA VAL A 27 8.32 -8.53 -0.20
C VAL A 27 8.30 -10.01 -0.54
N PHE A 28 8.39 -10.90 0.46
CA PHE A 28 8.41 -12.34 0.21
C PHE A 28 7.19 -12.81 -0.56
N PHE A 29 5.99 -12.38 -0.16
CA PHE A 29 4.75 -12.78 -0.85
C PHE A 29 4.65 -12.18 -2.25
N HIS A 30 5.13 -10.95 -2.45
CA HIS A 30 5.24 -10.35 -3.76
C HIS A 30 6.13 -11.19 -4.70
N GLU A 31 7.38 -11.48 -4.29
CA GLU A 31 8.30 -12.32 -5.06
C GLU A 31 7.73 -13.73 -5.27
N LEU A 32 7.06 -14.28 -4.26
CA LEU A 32 6.40 -15.58 -4.34
C LEU A 32 5.34 -15.62 -5.44
N GLY A 33 4.61 -14.52 -5.66
CA GLY A 33 3.66 -14.39 -6.77
C GLY A 33 4.32 -14.59 -8.13
N HIS A 34 5.38 -13.84 -8.41
CA HIS A 34 6.16 -14.00 -9.65
C HIS A 34 6.73 -15.41 -9.79
N PHE A 35 7.32 -15.93 -8.71
CA PHE A 35 7.90 -17.27 -8.65
C PHE A 35 6.90 -18.37 -9.01
N LEU A 36 5.74 -18.37 -8.38
CA LEU A 36 4.71 -19.39 -8.58
C LEU A 36 4.13 -19.31 -10.00
N ALA A 37 3.84 -18.10 -10.49
CA ALA A 37 3.34 -17.90 -11.85
C ALA A 37 4.36 -18.33 -12.92
N ALA A 38 5.64 -17.99 -12.74
CA ALA A 38 6.70 -18.38 -13.65
C ALA A 38 6.84 -19.91 -13.70
N ARG A 39 6.84 -20.58 -12.54
CA ARG A 39 6.89 -22.05 -12.47
C ARG A 39 5.68 -22.71 -13.11
N TYR A 40 4.49 -22.15 -12.93
CA TYR A 40 3.28 -22.66 -13.56
C TYR A 40 3.40 -22.69 -15.10
N TYR A 41 4.01 -21.67 -15.71
CA TYR A 41 4.29 -21.63 -17.15
C TYR A 41 5.59 -22.33 -17.57
N GLY A 42 6.22 -23.09 -16.68
CA GLY A 42 7.44 -23.85 -16.97
C GLY A 42 8.67 -22.96 -17.20
N VAL A 43 8.68 -21.73 -16.68
CA VAL A 43 9.88 -20.87 -16.68
C VAL A 43 10.81 -21.35 -15.58
N LYS A 44 12.08 -21.55 -15.92
CA LYS A 44 13.11 -21.95 -14.97
C LYS A 44 13.50 -20.74 -14.12
N VAL A 45 13.34 -20.87 -12.80
CA VAL A 45 13.77 -19.86 -11.84
C VAL A 45 15.14 -20.25 -11.29
N LEU A 46 16.12 -19.36 -11.42
CA LEU A 46 17.49 -19.59 -10.96
C LEU A 46 17.66 -19.18 -9.49
N VAL A 47 17.09 -18.04 -9.09
CA VAL A 47 17.26 -17.47 -7.76
C VAL A 47 15.93 -16.93 -7.25
N PHE A 48 15.63 -17.22 -5.99
CA PHE A 48 14.62 -16.54 -5.20
C PHE A 48 15.32 -15.85 -4.04
N SER A 49 15.33 -14.51 -4.02
CA SER A 49 16.06 -13.72 -3.03
C SER A 49 15.12 -12.85 -2.22
N VAL A 50 15.18 -13.00 -0.91
CA VAL A 50 14.65 -12.00 0.01
C VAL A 50 15.82 -11.09 0.39
N GLY A 51 15.72 -9.82 0.01
CA GLY A 51 16.80 -8.85 0.16
C GLY A 51 17.80 -8.82 -1.00
N PHE A 52 18.70 -7.84 -0.93
CA PHE A 52 19.78 -7.59 -1.88
C PHE A 52 21.17 -7.70 -1.26
N GLY A 53 22.19 -7.79 -2.11
CA GLY A 53 23.59 -7.85 -1.69
C GLY A 53 24.06 -9.26 -1.30
N LYS A 54 25.07 -9.30 -0.42
CA LYS A 54 25.74 -10.55 -0.01
C LYS A 54 24.75 -11.51 0.65
N GLU A 55 24.78 -12.76 0.22
CA GLU A 55 24.00 -13.83 0.82
C GLU A 55 24.44 -14.08 2.26
N ILE A 56 23.46 -14.11 3.18
CA ILE A 56 23.65 -14.52 4.57
C ILE A 56 23.46 -16.04 4.69
N PHE A 57 22.36 -16.52 4.13
CA PHE A 57 21.93 -17.92 4.19
C PHE A 57 21.16 -18.29 2.93
N GLY A 58 21.28 -19.53 2.48
CA GLY A 58 20.54 -20.01 1.33
C GLY A 58 20.69 -21.50 1.08
N TRP A 59 19.73 -22.06 0.35
CA TRP A 59 19.69 -23.47 -0.03
C TRP A 59 19.19 -23.61 -1.47
N ASN A 60 19.44 -24.78 -2.08
CA ASN A 60 18.89 -25.12 -3.38
C ASN A 60 17.68 -26.03 -3.21
N ASP A 61 16.59 -25.76 -3.92
CA ASP A 61 15.45 -26.67 -3.93
C ASP A 61 15.62 -27.81 -4.96
N LYS A 62 14.67 -28.75 -4.95
CA LYS A 62 14.66 -29.92 -5.85
C LYS A 62 14.60 -29.58 -7.34
N HIS A 63 14.25 -28.35 -7.69
CA HIS A 63 14.18 -27.87 -9.07
C HIS A 63 15.40 -27.01 -9.44
N GLY A 64 16.40 -26.91 -8.55
CA GLY A 64 17.64 -26.18 -8.77
C GLY A 64 17.55 -24.66 -8.53
N THR A 65 16.47 -24.16 -7.91
CA THR A 65 16.36 -22.74 -7.57
C THR A 65 17.14 -22.45 -6.28
N ARG A 66 18.02 -21.44 -6.30
CA ARG A 66 18.71 -20.92 -5.12
C ARG A 66 17.77 -20.02 -4.32
N TRP A 67 17.28 -20.51 -3.19
CA TRP A 67 16.58 -19.72 -2.19
C TRP A 67 17.61 -19.06 -1.28
N LYS A 68 17.57 -17.73 -1.15
CA LYS A 68 18.53 -17.02 -0.32
C LYS A 68 17.93 -15.83 0.42
N LEU A 69 18.50 -15.57 1.58
CA LEU A 69 18.31 -14.37 2.39
C LEU A 69 19.59 -13.54 2.33
N SER A 70 19.46 -12.27 1.95
CA SER A 70 20.58 -11.36 1.73
C SER A 70 20.63 -10.22 2.74
N TRP A 71 21.79 -9.57 2.85
CA TRP A 71 22.10 -8.55 3.86
C TRP A 71 21.19 -7.33 3.87
N LEU A 72 20.72 -6.86 2.72
CA LEU A 72 19.87 -5.67 2.63
C LEU A 72 18.40 -6.10 2.54
N PRO A 73 17.57 -5.91 3.59
CA PRO A 73 16.18 -6.36 3.63
C PRO A 73 15.21 -5.46 2.83
N VAL A 74 15.74 -4.54 2.02
CA VAL A 74 14.97 -3.52 1.30
C VAL A 74 14.56 -4.04 -0.07
N GLY A 75 13.62 -4.98 -0.09
CA GLY A 75 13.09 -5.60 -1.31
C GLY A 75 13.59 -7.03 -1.53
N GLY A 76 13.37 -7.56 -2.72
CA GLY A 76 13.67 -8.94 -3.10
C GLY A 76 13.72 -9.05 -4.62
N TYR A 77 14.02 -10.23 -5.14
CA TYR A 77 13.90 -10.50 -6.56
C TYR A 77 13.80 -12.00 -6.86
N VAL A 78 13.12 -12.29 -7.97
CA VAL A 78 13.15 -13.59 -8.63
C VAL A 78 13.96 -13.46 -9.92
N LYS A 79 15.07 -14.23 -10.04
CA LYS A 79 15.86 -14.27 -11.27
C LYS A 79 15.42 -15.43 -12.15
N PHE A 80 14.92 -15.16 -13.35
CA PHE A 80 14.55 -16.17 -14.33
C PHE A 80 15.74 -16.58 -15.19
N ALA A 81 15.65 -17.77 -15.79
CA ALA A 81 16.58 -18.18 -16.83
C ALA A 81 16.45 -17.24 -18.04
N GLY A 82 17.59 -16.75 -18.54
CA GLY A 82 17.64 -15.77 -19.64
C GLY A 82 17.74 -14.31 -19.17
N ASP A 83 17.64 -14.03 -17.87
CA ASP A 83 17.84 -12.68 -17.34
C ASP A 83 19.33 -12.38 -17.11
N ALA A 84 19.78 -11.21 -17.54
CA ALA A 84 21.11 -10.67 -17.29
C ALA A 84 21.31 -10.40 -15.79
N ASP A 85 20.36 -9.74 -15.15
CA ASP A 85 20.45 -9.29 -13.76
C ASP A 85 19.11 -9.40 -13.00
N ALA A 86 19.08 -8.88 -11.76
CA ALA A 86 17.91 -8.90 -10.88
C ALA A 86 16.77 -7.97 -11.35
N SER A 87 16.99 -7.15 -12.39
CA SER A 87 15.98 -6.26 -12.96
C SER A 87 15.20 -6.91 -14.12
N SER A 88 15.35 -8.23 -14.31
CA SER A 88 14.69 -9.01 -15.38
C SER A 88 15.00 -8.52 -16.80
N ARG A 89 16.17 -7.90 -17.00
CA ARG A 89 16.65 -7.53 -18.34
C ARG A 89 17.04 -8.79 -19.12
N PRO A 90 16.57 -8.98 -20.37
CA PRO A 90 17.02 -10.09 -21.19
C PRO A 90 18.54 -10.04 -21.44
N ASP A 91 19.20 -11.18 -21.31
CA ASP A 91 20.58 -11.36 -21.77
C ASP A 91 20.56 -11.85 -23.23
N ASN A 92 20.55 -10.92 -24.17
CA ASN A 92 20.43 -11.22 -25.60
C ASN A 92 21.63 -12.03 -26.12
N GLU A 93 22.84 -11.78 -25.61
CA GLU A 93 24.05 -12.53 -26.00
C GLU A 93 24.03 -13.97 -25.48
N ALA A 94 23.58 -14.19 -24.23
CA ALA A 94 23.40 -15.53 -23.71
C ALA A 94 22.23 -16.26 -24.41
N ALA A 95 21.16 -15.54 -24.75
CA ALA A 95 20.00 -16.10 -25.44
C ALA A 95 20.34 -16.62 -26.84
N GLU A 96 21.29 -16.03 -27.56
CA GLU A 96 21.73 -16.54 -28.86
C GLU A 96 22.41 -17.91 -28.76
N ARG A 97 23.05 -18.21 -27.62
CA ARG A 97 23.77 -19.47 -27.37
C ARG A 97 22.90 -20.58 -26.79
N MET A 98 21.65 -20.28 -26.43
CA MET A 98 20.71 -21.24 -25.84
C MET A 98 20.12 -22.19 -26.88
N THR A 99 20.01 -23.47 -26.50
CA THR A 99 19.24 -24.46 -27.25
C THR A 99 17.75 -24.11 -27.28
N ALA A 100 16.99 -24.67 -28.23
CA ALA A 100 15.54 -24.44 -28.30
C ALA A 100 14.80 -24.86 -27.01
N ALA A 101 15.27 -25.93 -26.36
CA ALA A 101 14.74 -26.41 -25.09
C ALA A 101 15.01 -25.43 -23.93
N GLU A 102 16.19 -24.79 -23.91
CA GLU A 102 16.53 -23.78 -22.91
C GLU A 102 15.76 -22.49 -23.13
N LYS A 103 15.62 -22.04 -24.39
CA LYS A 103 14.79 -20.87 -24.75
C LYS A 103 13.35 -21.05 -24.27
N ALA A 104 12.78 -22.25 -24.43
CA ALA A 104 11.42 -22.55 -23.96
C ALA A 104 11.25 -22.44 -22.43
N GLN A 105 12.33 -22.47 -21.65
CA GLN A 105 12.33 -22.31 -20.19
C GLN A 105 12.63 -20.87 -19.74
N THR A 106 12.85 -19.93 -20.67
CA THR A 106 13.06 -18.52 -20.35
C THR A 106 11.76 -17.72 -20.43
N LEU A 107 11.65 -16.64 -19.66
CA LEU A 107 10.45 -15.80 -19.66
C LEU A 107 10.30 -15.03 -20.98
N THR A 108 11.40 -14.51 -21.54
CA THR A 108 11.44 -13.68 -22.76
C THR A 108 10.77 -14.35 -23.96
N TYR A 109 10.89 -15.67 -24.08
CA TYR A 109 10.33 -16.44 -25.20
C TYR A 109 8.90 -16.96 -24.94
N LYS A 110 8.30 -16.65 -23.78
CA LYS A 110 6.90 -16.97 -23.52
C LYS A 110 5.96 -16.00 -24.24
N PRO A 111 4.74 -16.45 -24.62
CA PRO A 111 3.70 -15.57 -25.14
C PRO A 111 3.48 -14.36 -24.23
N VAL A 112 3.16 -13.20 -24.83
CA VAL A 112 2.95 -11.92 -24.12
C VAL A 112 1.99 -12.07 -22.96
N GLY A 113 0.88 -12.80 -23.13
CA GLY A 113 -0.09 -13.04 -22.07
C GLY A 113 0.49 -13.79 -20.86
N GLN A 114 1.38 -14.76 -21.08
CA GLN A 114 2.03 -15.49 -19.98
C GLN A 114 3.03 -14.59 -19.25
N ARG A 115 3.82 -13.79 -20.00
CA ARG A 115 4.71 -12.79 -19.40
C ARG A 115 3.95 -11.74 -18.59
N ALA A 116 2.80 -11.28 -19.10
CA ALA A 116 1.93 -10.36 -18.38
C ALA A 116 1.35 -10.97 -17.11
N VAL A 117 0.94 -12.24 -17.12
CA VAL A 117 0.49 -12.93 -15.90
C VAL A 117 1.62 -13.03 -14.88
N VAL A 118 2.84 -13.38 -15.31
CA VAL A 118 4.00 -13.44 -14.40
C VAL A 118 4.30 -12.07 -13.79
N ALA A 119 4.29 -10.99 -14.57
CA ALA A 119 4.49 -9.63 -14.07
C ALA A 119 3.37 -9.18 -13.12
N ALA A 120 2.10 -9.50 -13.41
CA ALA A 120 0.99 -9.13 -12.53
C ALA A 120 0.91 -9.99 -11.25
N ALA A 121 1.48 -11.20 -11.25
CA ALA A 121 1.30 -12.15 -10.16
C ALA A 121 1.87 -11.66 -8.81
N GLY A 122 2.98 -10.92 -8.81
CA GLY A 122 3.52 -10.34 -7.58
C GLY A 122 2.56 -9.36 -6.90
N PRO A 123 2.09 -8.32 -7.61
CA PRO A 123 1.05 -7.42 -7.09
C PRO A 123 -0.22 -8.12 -6.59
N PHE A 124 -0.72 -9.10 -7.34
CA PHE A 124 -1.92 -9.86 -6.94
C PHE A 124 -1.67 -10.76 -5.72
N ALA A 125 -0.46 -11.29 -5.53
CA ALA A 125 -0.10 -12.04 -4.34
C ALA A 125 -0.12 -11.16 -3.08
N ASN A 126 0.23 -9.88 -3.20
CA ASN A 126 0.08 -8.91 -2.11
C ASN A 126 -1.39 -8.65 -1.75
N PHE A 127 -2.27 -8.47 -2.74
CA PHE A 127 -3.71 -8.36 -2.45
C PHE A 127 -4.25 -9.63 -1.78
N ALA A 128 -3.81 -10.81 -2.22
CA ALA A 128 -4.18 -12.07 -1.58
C ALA A 128 -3.68 -12.15 -0.12
N LEU A 129 -2.43 -11.77 0.14
CA LEU A 129 -1.88 -11.71 1.50
C LEU A 129 -2.72 -10.78 2.39
N ALA A 130 -3.03 -9.57 1.92
CA ALA A 130 -3.84 -8.62 2.66
C ALA A 130 -5.23 -9.17 3.00
N ILE A 131 -5.93 -9.77 2.02
CA ILE A 131 -7.25 -10.36 2.22
C ILE A 131 -7.19 -11.49 3.25
N VAL A 132 -6.18 -12.36 3.20
CA VAL A 132 -6.02 -13.46 4.17
C VAL A 132 -5.77 -12.91 5.58
N LEU A 133 -4.88 -11.93 5.73
CA LEU A 133 -4.58 -11.32 7.02
C LEU A 133 -5.80 -10.59 7.61
N LEU A 134 -6.49 -9.78 6.80
CA LEU A 134 -7.70 -9.07 7.22
C LEU A 134 -8.83 -10.03 7.58
N THR A 135 -9.01 -11.12 6.81
CA THR A 135 -10.01 -12.15 7.13
C THR A 135 -9.73 -12.75 8.51
N GLY A 136 -8.48 -13.15 8.77
CA GLY A 136 -8.09 -13.69 10.08
C GLY A 136 -8.26 -12.69 11.22
N LEU A 137 -7.91 -11.42 10.99
CA LEU A 137 -8.11 -10.34 11.94
C LEU A 137 -9.59 -10.12 12.24
N PHE A 138 -10.44 -9.98 11.23
CA PHE A 138 -11.88 -9.76 11.40
C PHE A 138 -12.59 -10.95 12.05
N MET A 139 -12.15 -12.18 11.80
CA MET A 139 -12.63 -13.35 12.54
C MET A 139 -12.23 -13.31 14.01
N TYR A 140 -11.02 -12.85 14.33
CA TYR A 140 -10.48 -12.85 15.69
C TYR A 140 -10.97 -11.68 16.55
N THR A 141 -10.89 -10.45 16.02
CA THR A 141 -11.24 -9.23 16.74
C THR A 141 -12.73 -8.91 16.67
N GLY A 142 -13.43 -9.44 15.67
CA GLY A 142 -14.71 -8.91 15.22
C GLY A 142 -14.55 -7.50 14.64
N HIS A 143 -15.68 -6.83 14.43
CA HIS A 143 -15.76 -5.45 14.00
C HIS A 143 -16.42 -4.62 15.08
N SER A 144 -15.72 -3.61 15.58
CA SER A 144 -16.24 -2.71 16.62
C SER A 144 -16.88 -1.52 15.94
N VAL A 145 -18.19 -1.57 15.75
CA VAL A 145 -18.96 -0.48 15.15
C VAL A 145 -19.19 0.59 16.20
N MET A 146 -18.55 1.74 16.04
CA MET A 146 -18.79 2.90 16.90
C MET A 146 -19.95 3.70 16.33
N SER A 147 -21.03 3.85 17.11
CA SER A 147 -22.19 4.65 16.69
C SER A 147 -21.74 6.04 16.20
N PRO A 148 -22.23 6.52 15.04
CA PRO A 148 -21.76 7.75 14.40
C PRO A 148 -22.33 9.00 15.07
N ILE A 149 -22.10 9.16 16.38
CA ILE A 149 -22.57 10.27 17.21
C ILE A 149 -21.41 11.25 17.39
N ILE A 150 -21.68 12.52 17.10
CA ILE A 150 -20.72 13.61 17.25
C ILE A 150 -20.68 14.02 18.72
N GLY A 151 -19.52 13.90 19.36
CA GLY A 151 -19.31 14.29 20.75
C GLY A 151 -18.79 15.71 20.91
N GLN A 152 -17.93 16.15 19.98
CA GLN A 152 -17.34 17.48 20.00
C GLN A 152 -17.27 18.05 18.59
N VAL A 153 -17.47 19.37 18.50
CA VAL A 153 -17.31 20.16 17.29
C VAL A 153 -16.30 21.26 17.58
N THR A 154 -15.21 21.32 16.80
CA THR A 154 -14.18 22.34 16.96
C THR A 154 -14.73 23.71 16.57
N LYS A 155 -14.51 24.73 17.40
CA LYS A 155 -14.93 26.12 17.10
C LYS A 155 -14.26 26.62 15.82
N GLY A 156 -15.01 27.29 14.96
CA GLY A 156 -14.52 27.81 13.67
C GLY A 156 -14.21 26.73 12.62
N SER A 157 -14.66 25.49 12.84
CA SER A 157 -14.53 24.41 11.86
C SER A 157 -15.68 24.43 10.84
N PRO A 158 -15.52 23.76 9.67
CA PRO A 158 -16.60 23.61 8.71
C PRO A 158 -17.89 23.01 9.30
N ALA A 159 -17.76 22.06 10.24
CA ALA A 159 -18.92 21.49 10.92
C ALA A 159 -19.64 22.54 11.79
N ALA A 160 -18.90 23.39 12.51
CA ALA A 160 -19.48 24.48 13.29
C ALA A 160 -20.19 25.51 12.39
N GLU A 161 -19.57 25.88 11.27
CA GLU A 161 -20.15 26.80 10.27
C GLU A 161 -21.45 26.25 9.66
N ALA A 162 -21.50 24.93 9.43
CA ALA A 162 -22.68 24.23 8.92
C ALA A 162 -23.76 23.95 9.99
N GLY A 163 -23.54 24.35 11.24
CA GLY A 163 -24.51 24.19 12.32
C GLY A 163 -24.60 22.77 12.89
N ILE A 164 -23.57 21.94 12.70
CA ILE A 164 -23.44 20.64 13.38
C ILE A 164 -23.22 20.86 14.87
N MET A 165 -23.90 20.04 15.69
CA MET A 165 -23.86 20.15 17.14
C MET A 165 -23.46 18.82 17.80
N PRO A 166 -22.84 18.86 19.00
CA PRO A 166 -22.71 17.68 19.84
C PRO A 166 -24.06 17.00 20.08
N GLY A 167 -24.08 15.67 20.00
CA GLY A 167 -25.28 14.84 20.09
C GLY A 167 -25.93 14.50 18.75
N ASP A 168 -25.51 15.13 17.64
CA ASP A 168 -25.97 14.76 16.31
C ASP A 168 -25.49 13.36 15.93
N ARG A 169 -26.40 12.54 15.40
CA ARG A 169 -26.07 11.25 14.80
C ARG A 169 -25.94 11.41 13.29
N VAL A 170 -24.78 11.13 12.72
CA VAL A 170 -24.60 11.09 11.27
C VAL A 170 -25.29 9.84 10.72
N THR A 171 -26.24 10.04 9.80
CA THR A 171 -27.00 8.95 9.16
C THR A 171 -26.50 8.66 7.75
N SER A 172 -26.00 9.67 7.05
CA SER A 172 -25.47 9.55 5.70
C SER A 172 -24.47 10.67 5.38
N ILE A 173 -23.58 10.40 4.43
CA ILE A 173 -22.79 11.43 3.74
C ILE A 173 -23.02 11.21 2.25
N ASP A 174 -23.55 12.23 1.59
CA ASP A 174 -24.11 12.19 0.23
C ASP A 174 -25.13 11.06 0.06
N ARG A 175 -24.80 10.02 -0.71
CA ARG A 175 -25.65 8.84 -0.94
C ARG A 175 -25.22 7.63 -0.12
N THR A 176 -24.17 7.77 0.69
CA THR A 176 -23.57 6.68 1.46
C THR A 176 -24.15 6.67 2.86
N LYS A 177 -24.79 5.57 3.25
CA LYS A 177 -25.28 5.36 4.62
C LYS A 177 -24.08 5.20 5.56
N ILE A 178 -24.11 5.92 6.68
CA ILE A 178 -23.09 5.82 7.71
C ILE A 178 -23.63 4.99 8.87
N THR A 179 -22.90 3.94 9.22
CA THR A 179 -23.20 3.07 10.36
C THR A 179 -22.11 3.11 11.42
N ASP A 180 -20.90 3.52 11.02
CA ASP A 180 -19.74 3.60 11.90
C ASP A 180 -19.11 5.01 11.79
N PHE A 181 -18.81 5.61 12.93
CA PHE A 181 -18.06 6.86 12.99
C PHE A 181 -16.69 6.75 12.29
N GLN A 182 -16.05 5.57 12.29
CA GLN A 182 -14.75 5.35 11.63
C GLN A 182 -14.82 5.48 10.10
N GLN A 183 -16.00 5.49 9.49
CA GLN A 183 -16.17 5.73 8.05
C GLN A 183 -16.00 7.22 7.67
N LEU A 184 -16.25 8.14 8.60
CA LEU A 184 -16.23 9.60 8.34
C LEU A 184 -14.88 10.08 7.81
N PRO A 185 -13.72 9.81 8.46
CA PRO A 185 -12.45 10.38 8.03
C PRO A 185 -12.07 10.01 6.60
N ALA A 186 -12.35 8.77 6.18
CA ALA A 186 -12.09 8.31 4.83
C ALA A 186 -12.94 9.09 3.81
N ILE A 187 -14.26 9.16 4.02
CA ILE A 187 -15.17 9.87 3.10
C ILE A 187 -14.84 11.36 3.01
N ILE A 188 -14.58 12.01 4.16
CA ILE A 188 -14.20 13.42 4.21
C ILE A 188 -12.88 13.66 3.47
N SER A 189 -11.90 12.79 3.64
CA SER A 189 -10.62 12.90 2.93
C SER A 189 -10.79 12.76 1.41
N LEU A 190 -11.64 11.83 0.97
CA LEU A 190 -11.91 11.57 -0.44
C LEU A 190 -12.70 12.69 -1.14
N SER A 191 -13.36 13.58 -0.40
CA SER A 191 -14.06 14.73 -0.97
C SER A 191 -13.15 15.72 -1.69
N GLY A 192 -11.87 15.78 -1.33
CA GLY A 192 -10.92 16.74 -1.92
C GLY A 192 -11.33 18.21 -1.75
N GLY A 193 -12.14 18.52 -0.72
CA GLY A 193 -12.65 19.87 -0.45
C GLY A 193 -13.97 20.21 -1.16
N GLU A 194 -14.61 19.23 -1.82
CA GLU A 194 -15.96 19.40 -2.37
C GLU A 194 -17.01 19.40 -1.24
N SER A 195 -18.14 20.06 -1.47
CA SER A 195 -19.22 20.15 -0.48
C SER A 195 -19.91 18.79 -0.33
N LEU A 196 -20.00 18.30 0.90
CA LEU A 196 -20.63 17.03 1.26
C LEU A 196 -22.00 17.29 1.88
N ALA A 197 -23.03 16.58 1.40
CA ALA A 197 -24.35 16.61 2.00
C ALA A 197 -24.41 15.62 3.17
N ILE A 198 -24.30 16.12 4.40
CA ILE A 198 -24.30 15.28 5.61
C ILE A 198 -25.73 15.16 6.13
N GLY A 199 -26.26 13.94 6.10
CA GLY A 199 -27.51 13.58 6.79
C GLY A 199 -27.26 13.38 8.28
N LEU A 200 -28.09 14.03 9.09
CA LEU A 200 -28.01 14.01 10.56
C LEU A 200 -29.38 13.65 11.12
N ASN A 201 -29.39 12.94 12.25
CA ASN A 201 -30.55 12.83 13.11
C ASN A 201 -30.26 13.59 14.41
N ARG A 202 -31.00 14.68 14.64
CA ARG A 202 -30.91 15.51 15.84
C ARG A 202 -32.20 15.34 16.63
N GLN A 203 -32.11 14.65 17.77
CA GLN A 203 -33.26 14.41 18.66
C GLN A 203 -34.48 13.84 17.92
N GLY A 204 -34.27 12.90 16.99
CA GLY A 204 -35.34 12.26 16.22
C GLY A 204 -35.79 13.03 14.97
N ARG A 205 -35.24 14.22 14.68
CA ARG A 205 -35.48 14.94 13.44
C ARG A 205 -34.35 14.71 12.45
N ASP A 206 -34.71 14.29 11.24
CA ASP A 206 -33.76 14.17 10.14
C ASP A 206 -33.49 15.55 9.53
N LEU A 207 -32.20 15.86 9.36
CA LEU A 207 -31.67 17.10 8.85
C LEU A 207 -30.61 16.77 7.80
N THR A 208 -30.45 17.64 6.81
CA THR A 208 -29.32 17.57 5.88
C THR A 208 -28.60 18.90 5.90
N VAL A 209 -27.29 18.86 6.12
CA VAL A 209 -26.42 20.04 6.13
C VAL A 209 -25.30 19.86 5.12
N ASN A 210 -25.00 20.91 4.36
CA ASN A 210 -23.88 20.89 3.45
C ASN A 210 -22.62 21.37 4.18
N VAL A 211 -21.57 20.55 4.14
CA VAL A 211 -20.30 20.84 4.81
C VAL A 211 -19.19 20.75 3.80
N THR A 212 -18.39 21.81 3.67
CA THR A 212 -17.23 21.83 2.79
C THR A 212 -15.97 21.60 3.61
N PRO A 213 -15.31 20.43 3.50
CA PRO A 213 -14.09 20.15 4.25
C PRO A 213 -12.98 21.14 3.91
N LYS A 214 -12.18 21.49 4.91
CA LYS A 214 -11.03 22.39 4.75
C LYS A 214 -9.74 21.62 5.04
N LEU A 215 -8.69 21.92 4.29
CA LEU A 215 -7.35 21.41 4.57
C LEU A 215 -6.83 22.09 5.84
N MET A 216 -6.68 21.33 6.92
CA MET A 216 -6.20 21.86 8.20
C MET A 216 -5.07 20.98 8.74
N LYS A 217 -4.15 21.59 9.50
CA LYS A 217 -3.19 20.87 10.32
C LYS A 217 -3.94 20.18 11.47
N THR A 218 -3.80 18.87 11.56
CA THR A 218 -4.38 18.02 12.60
C THR A 218 -3.33 17.02 13.07
N VAL A 219 -3.70 16.17 14.01
CA VAL A 219 -2.95 14.97 14.37
C VAL A 219 -3.59 13.73 13.74
N ASP A 220 -2.76 12.78 13.31
CA ASP A 220 -3.21 11.46 12.88
C ASP A 220 -3.59 10.58 14.09
N VAL A 221 -4.05 9.36 13.83
CA VAL A 221 -4.43 8.38 14.87
C VAL A 221 -3.27 7.99 15.79
N LEU A 222 -2.04 8.24 15.38
CA LEU A 222 -0.82 7.99 16.15
C LEU A 222 -0.29 9.25 16.86
N GLY A 223 -1.00 10.38 16.75
CA GLY A 223 -0.63 11.65 17.37
C GLY A 223 0.38 12.49 16.57
N ASN A 224 0.74 12.08 15.35
CA ASN A 224 1.70 12.80 14.52
C ASN A 224 1.00 13.95 13.77
N PRO A 225 1.64 15.13 13.63
CA PRO A 225 1.08 16.24 12.86
C PRO A 225 0.94 15.87 11.38
N THR A 226 -0.22 16.17 10.80
CA THR A 226 -0.53 15.93 9.39
C THR A 226 -1.48 17.01 8.86
N SER A 227 -1.49 17.22 7.55
CA SER A 227 -2.45 18.13 6.89
C SER A 227 -3.44 17.27 6.11
N GLN A 228 -4.72 17.30 6.49
CA GLN A 228 -5.76 16.53 5.80
C GLN A 228 -7.08 17.31 5.75
N MET A 229 -7.95 16.90 4.83
CA MET A 229 -9.31 17.46 4.76
C MET A 229 -10.08 17.06 6.01
N VAL A 230 -10.59 18.04 6.74
CA VAL A 230 -11.37 17.81 7.97
C VAL A 230 -12.59 18.72 8.01
N ILE A 231 -13.60 18.27 8.73
CA ILE A 231 -14.77 19.09 9.10
C ILE A 231 -14.74 19.53 10.56
N GLY A 232 -13.83 19.00 11.39
CA GLY A 232 -13.67 19.39 12.80
C GLY A 232 -14.66 18.74 13.77
N VAL A 233 -15.01 17.46 13.56
CA VAL A 233 -15.83 16.66 14.48
C VAL A 233 -15.00 15.59 15.18
N ARG A 234 -15.38 15.23 16.40
CA ARG A 234 -14.84 14.07 17.15
C ARG A 234 -15.99 13.19 17.65
N PRO A 235 -15.77 11.88 17.77
CA PRO A 235 -16.79 10.96 18.25
C PRO A 235 -17.14 11.26 19.71
N ASP A 236 -18.36 10.95 20.12
CA ASP A 236 -18.75 10.93 21.53
C ASP A 236 -18.01 9.79 22.24
N PRO A 237 -17.19 10.08 23.28
CA PRO A 237 -16.52 9.04 24.07
C PRO A 237 -17.49 8.04 24.73
N LYS A 238 -18.77 8.42 24.87
CA LYS A 238 -19.84 7.57 25.41
C LYS A 238 -20.71 6.93 24.33
N ALA A 239 -20.37 7.11 23.05
CA ALA A 239 -21.11 6.49 21.96
C ALA A 239 -21.13 4.95 22.14
N PRO A 240 -22.28 4.30 21.95
CA PRO A 240 -22.35 2.85 21.99
C PRO A 240 -21.40 2.23 20.96
N VAL A 241 -20.54 1.33 21.44
CA VAL A 241 -19.68 0.50 20.60
C VAL A 241 -20.27 -0.90 20.60
N THR A 242 -20.78 -1.34 19.44
CA THR A 242 -21.30 -2.68 19.25
C THR A 242 -20.23 -3.53 18.59
N ARG A 243 -19.94 -4.70 19.15
CA ARG A 243 -19.09 -5.69 18.49
C ARG A 243 -19.95 -6.59 17.62
N GLU A 244 -19.77 -6.46 16.32
CA GLU A 244 -20.29 -7.41 15.36
C GLU A 244 -19.25 -8.52 15.16
N GLN A 245 -19.67 -9.77 15.33
CA GLN A 245 -18.80 -10.91 15.04
C GLN A 245 -19.02 -11.33 13.58
N TYR A 246 -17.94 -11.42 12.83
CA TYR A 246 -17.99 -11.95 11.49
C TYR A 246 -17.77 -13.46 11.50
N GLY A 247 -18.68 -14.21 10.86
CA GLY A 247 -18.40 -15.57 10.44
C GLY A 247 -17.34 -15.59 9.31
N PRO A 248 -16.80 -16.76 8.94
CA PRO A 248 -15.72 -16.87 7.95
C PRO A 248 -16.02 -16.17 6.61
N VAL A 249 -17.24 -16.35 6.09
CA VAL A 249 -17.68 -15.72 4.83
C VAL A 249 -17.84 -14.20 5.00
N GLY A 250 -18.42 -13.76 6.13
CA GLY A 250 -18.58 -12.34 6.43
C GLY A 250 -17.24 -11.63 6.56
N ALA A 251 -16.27 -12.27 7.22
CA ALA A 251 -14.92 -11.74 7.41
C ALA A 251 -14.16 -11.64 6.08
N PHE A 252 -14.28 -12.66 5.21
CA PHE A 252 -13.71 -12.61 3.87
C PHE A 252 -14.33 -11.50 3.03
N SER A 253 -15.66 -11.36 3.04
CA SER A 253 -16.35 -10.27 2.33
C SER A 253 -15.92 -8.90 2.86
N ALA A 254 -15.80 -8.74 4.17
CA ALA A 254 -15.32 -7.51 4.79
C ALA A 254 -13.87 -7.21 4.41
N ALA A 255 -12.99 -8.23 4.37
CA ALA A 255 -11.59 -8.09 3.96
C ALA A 255 -11.45 -7.66 2.50
N CYS A 256 -12.28 -8.21 1.60
CA CYS A 256 -12.35 -7.78 0.20
C CYS A 256 -12.81 -6.32 0.07
N SER A 257 -13.87 -5.93 0.80
CA SER A 257 -14.36 -4.55 0.82
C SER A 257 -13.31 -3.58 1.37
N GLU A 258 -12.61 -3.95 2.44
CA GLU A 258 -11.55 -3.14 3.03
C GLU A 258 -10.36 -2.99 2.08
N THR A 259 -9.95 -4.08 1.43
CA THR A 259 -8.90 -4.04 0.39
C THR A 259 -9.30 -3.10 -0.74
N TRP A 260 -10.56 -3.15 -1.20
CA TRP A 260 -11.08 -2.24 -2.21
C TRP A 260 -11.08 -0.78 -1.73
N ASN A 261 -11.49 -0.52 -0.49
CA ASN A 261 -11.47 0.82 0.10
C ASN A 261 -10.05 1.40 0.16
N ILE A 262 -9.04 0.58 0.53
CA ILE A 262 -7.63 0.99 0.51
C ILE A 262 -7.18 1.31 -0.91
N ILE A 263 -7.51 0.47 -1.89
CA ILE A 263 -7.17 0.72 -3.30
C ILE A 263 -7.81 2.02 -3.81
N HIS A 264 -9.12 2.16 -3.65
CA HIS A 264 -9.89 3.32 -4.08
C HIS A 264 -9.37 4.60 -3.43
N SER A 265 -9.16 4.58 -2.11
CA SER A 265 -8.66 5.75 -1.39
C SER A 265 -7.24 6.14 -1.79
N THR A 266 -6.38 5.17 -2.08
CA THR A 266 -5.03 5.44 -2.57
C THR A 266 -5.07 6.08 -3.96
N ILE A 267 -5.89 5.57 -4.89
CA ILE A 267 -6.03 6.13 -6.24
C ILE A 267 -6.57 7.57 -6.19
N VAL A 268 -7.63 7.80 -5.41
CA VAL A 268 -8.21 9.14 -5.25
C VAL A 268 -7.21 10.07 -4.57
N GLY A 269 -6.49 9.62 -3.53
CA GLY A 269 -5.46 10.41 -2.86
C GLY A 269 -4.34 10.84 -3.81
N VAL A 270 -3.82 9.91 -4.63
CA VAL A 270 -2.82 10.22 -5.66
C VAL A 270 -3.38 11.23 -6.68
N SER A 271 -4.62 11.04 -7.14
CA SER A 271 -5.30 11.97 -8.06
C SER A 271 -5.45 13.38 -7.46
N GLN A 272 -5.83 13.48 -6.18
CA GLN A 272 -5.94 14.74 -5.46
C GLN A 272 -4.58 15.42 -5.27
N MET A 273 -3.50 14.66 -5.05
CA MET A 273 -2.14 15.22 -4.97
C MET A 273 -1.71 15.80 -6.32
N ILE A 274 -1.97 15.10 -7.42
CA ILE A 274 -1.64 15.55 -8.78
C ILE A 274 -2.45 16.82 -9.15
N THR A 275 -3.71 16.90 -8.72
CA THR A 275 -4.58 18.06 -8.97
C THR A 275 -4.40 19.21 -7.97
N GLY A 276 -3.50 19.07 -6.99
CA GLY A 276 -3.22 20.10 -5.97
C GLY A 276 -4.30 20.23 -4.88
N ARG A 277 -5.23 19.28 -4.79
CA ARG A 277 -6.29 19.22 -3.76
C ARG A 277 -5.84 18.51 -2.48
N ALA A 278 -4.75 17.74 -2.51
CA ALA A 278 -4.13 17.11 -1.35
C ALA A 278 -2.65 17.47 -1.23
N SER A 279 -2.10 17.47 -0.01
CA SER A 279 -0.68 17.75 0.23
C SER A 279 0.18 16.52 -0.05
N ALA A 280 1.31 16.72 -0.74
CA ALA A 280 2.37 15.73 -0.88
C ALA A 280 3.02 15.37 0.48
N ASP A 281 2.78 16.18 1.52
CA ASP A 281 3.10 15.85 2.90
C ASP A 281 2.27 14.67 3.42
N GLN A 282 1.48 13.95 2.64
CA GLN A 282 0.86 12.70 3.12
C GLN A 282 1.67 11.46 2.72
N LEU A 283 2.58 11.59 1.76
CA LEU A 283 3.44 10.49 1.33
C LEU A 283 4.49 10.21 2.41
N ARG A 284 4.55 8.95 2.84
CA ARG A 284 5.58 8.44 3.77
C ARG A 284 6.67 7.75 2.98
N GLY A 285 7.91 8.13 3.24
CA GLY A 285 9.08 7.43 2.70
C GLY A 285 9.49 6.25 3.57
N PRO A 286 10.66 5.63 3.28
CA PRO A 286 11.17 4.49 4.03
C PRO A 286 11.35 4.77 5.53
N VAL A 287 11.77 6.00 5.87
CA VAL A 287 11.99 6.43 7.27
C VAL A 287 10.66 6.58 8.00
N GLY A 288 9.66 7.17 7.34
CA GLY A 288 8.30 7.33 7.86
C GLY A 288 7.62 5.98 8.09
N ILE A 289 7.79 5.02 7.17
CA ILE A 289 7.30 3.65 7.33
C ILE A 289 7.98 2.97 8.53
N ALA A 290 9.30 3.10 8.68
CA ALA A 290 10.01 2.52 9.82
C ALA A 290 9.52 3.07 11.17
N ASN A 291 9.32 4.38 11.27
CA ASN A 291 8.78 5.01 12.48
C ASN A 291 7.32 4.58 12.74
N MET A 292 6.49 4.52 11.70
CA MET A 292 5.11 4.03 11.81
C MET A 292 5.08 2.59 12.32
N THR A 293 5.90 1.69 11.74
CA THR A 293 5.95 0.29 12.17
C THR A 293 6.37 0.17 13.63
N ARG A 294 7.32 0.98 14.10
CA ARG A 294 7.71 1.02 15.52
C ARG A 294 6.52 1.42 16.40
N GLN A 295 5.85 2.53 16.10
CA GLN A 295 4.72 3.01 16.89
C GLN A 295 3.58 1.98 16.92
N VAL A 296 3.30 1.33 15.79
CA VAL A 296 2.28 0.28 15.71
C VAL A 296 2.69 -0.97 16.50
N ALA A 297 3.97 -1.35 16.45
CA ALA A 297 4.49 -2.48 17.23
C ALA A 297 4.35 -2.25 18.74
N ASP A 298 4.47 -1.01 19.22
CA ASP A 298 4.26 -0.66 20.63
C ASP A 298 2.81 -0.97 21.10
N PHE A 299 1.83 -0.98 20.19
CA PHE A 299 0.44 -1.38 20.47
C PHE A 299 0.19 -2.90 20.39
N GLY A 300 1.19 -3.68 19.98
CA GLY A 300 1.15 -5.14 19.95
C GLY A 300 1.07 -5.77 18.55
N PHE A 301 0.92 -7.09 18.52
CA PHE A 301 1.06 -7.87 17.29
C PHE A 301 -0.13 -7.77 16.33
N LEU A 302 -1.36 -7.66 16.84
CA LEU A 302 -2.55 -7.56 15.97
C LEU A 302 -2.57 -6.27 15.13
N PRO A 303 -2.30 -5.07 15.70
CA PRO A 303 -2.11 -3.87 14.90
C PRO A 303 -0.98 -4.00 13.87
N LEU A 304 0.10 -4.72 14.21
CA LEU A 304 1.21 -4.98 13.30
C LEU A 304 0.78 -5.82 12.08
N LEU A 305 -0.04 -6.85 12.27
CA LEU A 305 -0.63 -7.62 11.16
C LEU A 305 -1.54 -6.77 10.28
N ASN A 306 -2.32 -5.86 10.88
CA ASN A 306 -3.13 -4.92 10.12
C ASN A 306 -2.26 -3.98 9.28
N LEU A 307 -1.12 -3.52 9.83
CA LEU A 307 -0.14 -2.73 9.09
C LEU A 307 0.47 -3.51 7.92
N VAL A 308 0.79 -4.80 8.10
CA VAL A 308 1.24 -5.67 7.00
C VAL A 308 0.19 -5.70 5.89
N ALA A 309 -1.09 -5.88 6.23
CA ALA A 309 -2.16 -5.91 5.24
C ALA A 309 -2.26 -4.60 4.46
N ILE A 310 -2.29 -3.44 5.14
CA ILE A 310 -2.37 -2.11 4.51
C ILE A 310 -1.16 -1.85 3.61
N LEU A 311 0.06 -2.15 4.08
CA LEU A 311 1.28 -1.97 3.30
C LEU A 311 1.35 -2.95 2.12
N SER A 312 0.84 -4.18 2.28
CA SER A 312 0.78 -5.16 1.20
C SER A 312 -0.13 -4.67 0.07
N VAL A 313 -1.34 -4.18 0.37
CA VAL A 313 -2.22 -3.56 -0.63
C VAL A 313 -1.54 -2.37 -1.30
N SER A 314 -0.95 -1.47 -0.50
CA SER A 314 -0.27 -0.27 -1.03
C SER A 314 0.88 -0.63 -1.99
N ILE A 315 1.76 -1.56 -1.59
CA ILE A 315 2.90 -1.99 -2.42
C ILE A 315 2.43 -2.73 -3.67
N GLY A 316 1.43 -3.60 -3.55
CA GLY A 316 0.83 -4.27 -4.71
C GLY A 316 0.25 -3.26 -5.70
N LEU A 317 -0.50 -2.26 -5.22
CA LEU A 317 -1.08 -1.23 -6.07
C LEU A 317 -0.02 -0.35 -6.74
N VAL A 318 0.97 0.12 -5.98
CA VAL A 318 2.07 0.95 -6.53
C VAL A 318 2.84 0.18 -7.60
N ASN A 319 3.11 -1.11 -7.40
CA ASN A 319 3.79 -1.94 -8.40
C ASN A 319 2.96 -2.17 -9.66
N LEU A 320 1.64 -1.94 -9.65
CA LEU A 320 0.80 -1.96 -10.85
C LEU A 320 0.78 -0.63 -11.62
N PHE A 321 1.34 0.45 -11.06
CA PHE A 321 1.42 1.72 -11.81
C PHE A 321 2.32 1.57 -13.05
N PRO A 322 1.98 2.24 -14.16
CA PRO A 322 2.70 2.15 -15.43
C PRO A 322 4.01 2.95 -15.39
N ILE A 323 4.83 2.69 -14.38
CA ILE A 323 6.12 3.33 -14.14
C ILE A 323 7.21 2.32 -14.56
N PRO A 324 8.05 2.65 -15.54
CA PRO A 324 9.21 1.83 -15.87
C PRO A 324 10.04 1.57 -14.61
N LEU A 325 10.53 0.33 -14.42
CA LEU A 325 11.15 -0.23 -13.20
C LEU A 325 10.20 -1.03 -12.28
N LEU A 326 8.89 -0.75 -12.33
CA LEU A 326 7.88 -1.52 -11.61
C LEU A 326 7.26 -2.60 -12.52
N ASP A 327 6.50 -3.53 -11.94
CA ASP A 327 5.81 -4.58 -12.69
C ASP A 327 4.81 -4.00 -13.70
N GLY A 328 4.09 -2.95 -13.33
CA GLY A 328 3.16 -2.22 -14.17
C GLY A 328 3.85 -1.57 -15.38
N GLY A 329 5.14 -1.23 -15.28
CA GLY A 329 5.96 -0.82 -16.41
C GLY A 329 6.16 -1.95 -17.42
N HIS A 330 6.40 -3.18 -16.95
CA HIS A 330 6.47 -4.37 -17.82
C HIS A 330 5.12 -4.67 -18.45
N LEU A 331 4.03 -4.58 -17.68
CA LEU A 331 2.67 -4.71 -18.20
C LEU A 331 2.36 -3.69 -19.30
N LEU A 332 2.80 -2.44 -19.13
CA LEU A 332 2.68 -1.41 -20.16
C LEU A 332 3.45 -1.82 -21.43
N TYR A 333 4.69 -2.29 -21.31
CA TYR A 333 5.48 -2.74 -22.46
C TYR A 333 4.83 -3.93 -23.16
N TYR A 334 4.28 -4.89 -22.42
CA TYR A 334 3.56 -6.03 -22.97
C TYR A 334 2.25 -5.63 -23.64
N ALA A 335 1.51 -4.66 -23.08
CA ALA A 335 0.32 -4.11 -23.71
C ALA A 335 0.66 -3.44 -25.06
N VAL A 336 1.73 -2.65 -25.10
CA VAL A 336 2.21 -2.02 -26.34
C VAL A 336 2.68 -3.09 -27.34
N GLU A 337 3.39 -4.13 -26.89
CA GLU A 337 3.80 -5.26 -27.74
C GLU A 337 2.59 -6.00 -28.32
N ALA A 338 1.54 -6.24 -27.53
CA ALA A 338 0.33 -6.91 -27.98
C ALA A 338 -0.42 -6.10 -29.06
N VAL A 339 -0.43 -4.77 -28.96
CA VAL A 339 -1.04 -3.88 -29.95
C VAL A 339 -0.18 -3.77 -31.22
N LEU A 340 1.13 -3.65 -31.07
CA LEU A 340 2.06 -3.47 -32.20
C LEU A 340 2.43 -4.78 -32.90
N GLY A 341 2.16 -5.94 -32.28
CA GLY A 341 2.57 -7.25 -32.76
C GLY A 341 4.08 -7.51 -32.70
N ARG A 342 4.86 -6.60 -32.10
CA ARG A 342 6.32 -6.70 -31.96
C ARG A 342 6.79 -6.01 -30.68
N PRO A 343 7.88 -6.48 -30.04
CA PRO A 343 8.40 -5.87 -28.83
C PRO A 343 8.91 -4.45 -29.09
N LEU A 344 8.87 -3.60 -28.06
CA LEU A 344 9.49 -2.28 -28.09
C LEU A 344 10.99 -2.41 -28.30
N GLY A 345 11.57 -1.56 -29.16
CA GLY A 345 13.01 -1.56 -29.41
C GLY A 345 13.80 -1.26 -28.13
N GLU A 346 15.01 -1.83 -28.03
CA GLU A 346 15.88 -1.72 -26.84
C GLU A 346 16.08 -0.28 -26.39
N ARG A 347 16.30 0.65 -27.33
CA ARG A 347 16.45 2.09 -27.02
C ARG A 347 15.25 2.68 -26.30
N ALA A 348 14.03 2.28 -26.68
CA ALA A 348 12.81 2.78 -26.04
C ALA A 348 12.68 2.23 -24.61
N GLN A 349 13.02 0.95 -24.41
CA GLN A 349 13.02 0.32 -23.09
C GLN A 349 14.08 0.93 -22.17
N ASP A 350 15.29 1.17 -22.68
CA ASP A 350 16.38 1.82 -21.93
C ASP A 350 16.03 3.25 -21.52
N VAL A 351 15.45 4.04 -22.44
CA VAL A 351 14.98 5.41 -22.14
C VAL A 351 13.86 5.35 -21.09
N GLY A 352 12.90 4.44 -21.26
CA GLY A 352 11.83 4.22 -20.30
C GLY A 352 12.40 3.89 -18.92
N PHE A 353 13.31 2.92 -18.82
CA PHE A 353 13.98 2.53 -17.57
C PHE A 353 14.69 3.73 -16.90
N ARG A 354 15.44 4.53 -17.66
CA ARG A 354 16.13 5.72 -17.12
C ARG A 354 15.15 6.76 -16.57
N LEU A 355 14.06 7.03 -17.31
CA LEU A 355 13.01 7.96 -16.85
C LEU A 355 12.33 7.43 -15.58
N GLY A 356 12.01 6.14 -15.54
CA GLY A 356 11.45 5.47 -14.37
C GLY A 356 12.38 5.51 -13.16
N LEU A 357 13.68 5.24 -13.36
CA LEU A 357 14.69 5.32 -12.30
C LEU A 357 14.81 6.73 -11.74
N VAL A 358 14.89 7.76 -12.59
CA VAL A 358 14.93 9.16 -12.16
C VAL A 358 13.66 9.53 -11.38
N PHE A 359 12.50 9.08 -11.84
CA PHE A 359 11.23 9.31 -11.16
C PHE A 359 11.19 8.66 -9.77
N VAL A 360 11.53 7.37 -9.67
CA VAL A 360 11.51 6.62 -8.40
C VAL A 360 12.53 7.20 -7.42
N LEU A 361 13.76 7.50 -7.87
CA LEU A 361 14.77 8.14 -7.02
C LEU A 361 14.35 9.55 -6.58
N GLY A 362 13.76 10.33 -7.47
CA GLY A 362 13.21 11.65 -7.15
C GLY A 362 12.11 11.58 -6.09
N LEU A 363 11.19 10.63 -6.23
CA LEU A 363 10.13 10.39 -5.24
C LEU A 363 10.71 9.91 -3.91
N MET A 364 11.71 9.02 -3.93
CA MET A 364 12.39 8.56 -2.73
C MET A 364 13.09 9.71 -1.99
N LEU A 365 13.77 10.62 -2.70
CA LEU A 365 14.38 11.81 -2.12
C LEU A 365 13.33 12.76 -1.53
N LEU A 366 12.25 13.04 -2.27
CA LEU A 366 11.16 13.90 -1.81
C LEU A 366 10.49 13.33 -0.55
N THR A 367 10.14 12.05 -0.56
CA THR A 367 9.47 11.40 0.57
C THR A 367 10.38 11.29 1.79
N THR A 368 11.66 10.98 1.59
CA THR A 368 12.64 10.97 2.67
C THR A 368 12.82 12.38 3.24
N TRP A 369 12.89 13.41 2.41
CA TRP A 369 12.93 14.80 2.87
C TRP A 369 11.70 15.16 3.71
N ASN A 370 10.50 14.83 3.21
CA ASN A 370 9.24 15.06 3.94
C ASN A 370 9.19 14.29 5.27
N ASP A 371 9.77 13.09 5.34
CA ASP A 371 9.89 12.33 6.59
C ASP A 371 10.84 13.04 7.57
N LEU A 372 12.00 13.52 7.10
CA LEU A 372 12.99 14.20 7.95
C LEU A 372 12.45 15.52 8.53
N VAL A 373 11.73 16.29 7.73
CA VAL A 373 11.07 17.53 8.18
C VAL A 373 10.03 17.24 9.28
N ARG A 374 9.26 16.16 9.14
CA ARG A 374 8.28 15.77 10.17
C ARG A 374 8.91 15.31 11.47
N LEU A 375 10.09 14.72 11.40
CA LEU A 375 10.84 14.28 12.57
C LEU A 375 11.53 15.44 13.30
N ASN A 376 11.28 16.69 12.89
CA ASN A 376 11.89 17.90 13.44
C ASN A 376 13.43 17.83 13.47
N LEU A 377 14.01 17.21 12.44
CA LEU A 377 15.47 17.15 12.28
C LEU A 377 16.03 18.40 11.60
N PHE A 378 15.14 19.18 10.98
CA PHE A 378 15.42 20.42 10.28
C PHE A 378 14.29 21.41 10.50
#